data_AF-A0ABD0Q8I6-F1
#
_entry.id   AF-A0ABD0Q8I6-F1
#
_cell.length_a   1.000
_cell.length_b   1.000
_cell.length_c   1.000
_cell.angle_alpha   90.00
_cell.angle_beta   90.00
_cell.angle_gamma   90.00
#
_symmetry.space_group_name_H-M   'P 1'
#
loop_
_entity.id
_entity.type
_entity.pdbx_description
1 polymer ?
#
loop_
_entity_poly.entity_id
_entity_poly.type
_entity_poly.pdbx_seq_one_letter_code
_entity_poly.pdbx_strand_id
1 'polypeptide(L)' 'TGVLNQDRQRTDVDREFALLFMVFDENKSWYLEENIQYYYRSSEPLLRDAEFQKSNKMY' A
#
# COMPACT_ATOMS: atom_id res chain seq x y z
N THR A 1 -31.34 21.93 -2.38
CA THR A 1 -31.24 20.48 -2.67
C THR A 1 -29.78 20.12 -2.75
N GLY A 2 -29.33 19.07 -2.06
CA GLY A 2 -27.94 18.61 -2.14
C GLY A 2 -27.74 17.68 -3.34
N VAL A 3 -26.50 17.52 -3.80
CA VAL A 3 -26.13 16.65 -4.93
C VAL A 3 -25.83 15.20 -4.52
N LEU A 4 -25.93 14.87 -3.22
CA LEU A 4 -25.73 13.54 -2.67
C LEU A 4 -27.06 12.85 -2.37
N ASN A 5 -27.17 11.56 -2.71
CA ASN A 5 -28.31 10.72 -2.34
C ASN A 5 -28.17 10.15 -0.91
N GLN A 6 -29.12 9.31 -0.50
CA GLN A 6 -29.11 8.66 0.83
C GLN A 6 -27.89 7.73 1.03
N ASP A 7 -27.35 7.19 -0.06
CA ASP A 7 -26.16 6.32 -0.06
C ASP A 7 -24.84 7.11 -0.12
N ARG A 8 -24.90 8.45 -0.06
CA ARG A 8 -23.76 9.39 -0.15
C ARG A 8 -23.05 9.38 -1.51
N GLN A 9 -23.72 8.94 -2.56
CA GLN A 9 -23.24 9.01 -3.93
C GLN A 9 -23.75 10.29 -4.58
N ARG A 10 -22.95 10.85 -5.48
CA ARG A 10 -23.40 11.98 -6.30
C ARG A 10 -24.45 11.53 -7.31
N THR A 11 -25.49 12.34 -7.46
CA THR A 11 -26.60 12.08 -8.40
C THR A 11 -26.36 12.67 -9.79
N ASP A 12 -25.31 13.46 -9.97
CA ASP A 12 -24.98 14.20 -11.19
C ASP A 12 -23.78 13.62 -11.96
N VAL A 13 -23.31 12.42 -11.56
CA VAL A 13 -22.22 11.69 -12.22
C VAL A 13 -22.56 10.20 -12.27
N ASP A 14 -22.16 9.52 -13.35
CA ASP A 14 -22.45 8.09 -13.52
C ASP A 14 -21.51 7.19 -12.67
N ARG A 15 -20.29 7.66 -12.39
CA ARG A 15 -19.26 6.91 -11.65
C ARG A 15 -18.34 7.85 -10.88
N GLU A 16 -17.88 7.37 -9.73
CA GLU A 16 -16.89 8.05 -8.89
C GLU A 16 -15.72 7.10 -8.62
N PHE A 17 -14.49 7.61 -8.70
CA PHE A 17 -13.29 6.88 -8.30
C PHE A 17 -12.32 7.83 -7.62
N ALA A 18 -11.58 7.32 -6.64
CA ALA A 18 -10.53 8.04 -5.95
C ALA A 18 -9.17 7.42 -6.31
N LEU A 19 -8.19 8.26 -6.64
CA LEU A 19 -6.81 7.86 -6.83
C LEU A 19 -5.98 8.44 -5.68
N LEU A 20 -5.16 7.59 -5.07
CA LEU A 20 -4.21 8.01 -4.05
C LEU A 20 -2.80 7.61 -4.51
N PHE A 21 -2.00 8.61 -4.84
CA PHE A 21 -0.59 8.42 -5.16
C PHE A 21 0.22 8.55 -3.88
N MET A 22 0.94 7.49 -3.52
CA MET A 22 1.76 7.45 -2.31
C MET A 22 2.88 6.42 -2.49
N VAL A 23 4.04 6.73 -1.93
CA VAL A 23 5.11 5.75 -1.78
C VAL A 23 4.90 4.99 -0.48
N PHE A 24 4.58 3.69 -0.57
CA PHE A 24 4.50 2.81 0.58
C PHE A 24 5.88 2.24 0.88
N ASP A 25 6.46 2.65 2.01
CA ASP A 25 7.79 2.24 2.48
C ASP A 25 7.65 1.19 3.59
N GLU A 26 7.63 -0.10 3.22
CA GLU A 26 7.45 -1.23 4.16
C GLU A 26 8.56 -1.31 5.20
N ASN A 27 9.73 -0.68 4.96
CA ASN A 27 10.79 -0.62 5.97
C ASN A 27 10.37 0.12 7.26
N LYS A 28 9.29 0.91 7.21
CA LYS A 28 8.71 1.64 8.34
C LYS A 28 7.44 0.99 8.88
N SER A 29 7.05 -0.14 8.30
CA SER A 29 5.87 -0.90 8.71
C SER A 29 6.13 -1.55 10.07
N TRP A 30 5.10 -1.56 10.92
CA TRP A 30 5.11 -2.34 12.16
C TRP A 30 5.20 -3.85 11.88
N TYR A 31 4.82 -4.28 10.67
CA TYR A 31 4.76 -5.68 10.24
C TYR A 31 6.00 -6.15 9.48
N LEU A 32 7.08 -5.37 9.46
CA LEU A 32 8.26 -5.68 8.65
C LEU A 32 8.84 -7.06 8.99
N GLU A 33 8.94 -7.40 10.28
CA GLU A 33 9.53 -8.67 10.70
C GLU A 33 8.64 -9.88 10.37
N GLU A 34 7.32 -9.75 10.56
CA GLU A 34 6.35 -10.77 10.20
C GLU A 34 6.31 -10.99 8.69
N ASN A 35 6.38 -9.91 7.91
CA ASN A 35 6.43 -9.97 6.46
C ASN A 35 7.71 -10.68 5.99
N ILE A 36 8.86 -10.36 6.59
CA ILE A 36 10.11 -11.07 6.31
C ILE A 36 9.94 -12.56 6.64
N GLN A 37 9.46 -12.91 7.83
CA GLN A 37 9.31 -14.31 8.24
C GLN A 37 8.39 -15.10 7.30
N TYR A 38 7.30 -14.49 6.84
CA TYR A 38 6.30 -15.15 6.02
C TYR A 38 6.68 -15.24 4.54
N TYR A 39 7.25 -14.17 3.98
CA TYR A 39 7.51 -14.04 2.54
C TYR A 39 8.95 -14.34 2.13
N TYR A 40 9.93 -14.21 3.04
CA TYR A 40 11.31 -14.53 2.74
C TYR A 40 11.54 -16.04 2.77
N ARG A 41 11.42 -16.67 1.61
CA ARG A 41 11.55 -18.14 1.42
C ARG A 41 12.94 -18.57 0.93
N SER A 42 13.90 -17.65 0.89
CA SER A 42 15.26 -17.96 0.46
C SER A 42 16.02 -18.71 1.55
N SER A 43 16.87 -19.65 1.14
CA SER A 43 17.85 -20.28 2.03
C SER A 43 19.07 -19.38 2.28
N GLU A 44 19.22 -18.29 1.51
CA GLU A 44 20.28 -17.32 1.71
C GLU A 44 20.01 -16.46 2.95
N PRO A 45 21.05 -16.03 3.68
CA PRO A 45 20.88 -15.08 4.78
C PRO A 45 20.23 -13.79 4.28
N LEU A 46 19.26 -13.26 5.03
CA LEU A 46 18.67 -11.97 4.72
C LEU A 46 19.71 -10.85 4.90
N LEU A 47 20.05 -10.17 3.81
CA LEU A 47 20.87 -8.96 3.83
C LEU A 47 19.96 -7.73 3.82
N ARG A 48 20.00 -6.91 4.88
CA ARG A 48 19.22 -5.66 4.98
C ARG A 48 19.94 -4.47 4.34
N ASP A 49 20.50 -4.71 3.17
CA ASP A 49 21.26 -3.73 2.41
C ASP A 49 20.36 -2.72 1.67
N ALA A 50 20.98 -1.87 0.86
CA ALA A 50 20.27 -0.85 0.10
C ALA A 50 19.30 -1.44 -0.93
N GLU A 51 19.58 -2.62 -1.48
CA GLU A 51 18.71 -3.28 -2.45
C GLU A 51 17.45 -3.84 -1.74
N PHE A 52 17.61 -4.45 -0.57
CA PHE A 52 16.47 -4.86 0.27
C PHE A 52 15.61 -3.66 0.69
N GLN A 53 16.23 -2.57 1.14
CA GLN A 53 15.47 -1.38 1.54
C GLN A 53 14.73 -0.76 0.35
N LYS A 54 15.31 -0.82 -0.85
CA LYS A 54 14.67 -0.32 -2.07
C LYS A 54 13.53 -1.22 -2.54
N SER A 55 13.66 -2.54 -2.44
CA SER A 55 12.59 -3.48 -2.84
C SER A 55 11.33 -3.31 -2.00
N ASN A 56 11.46 -2.79 -0.77
CA ASN A 56 10.36 -2.52 0.14
C ASN A 56 9.68 -1.15 -0.09
N LYS A 57 10.11 -0.38 -1.09
CA LYS A 57 9.47 0.90 -1.47
C LYS A 57 8.62 0.71 -2.72
N MET A 58 7.32 0.78 -2.53
CA MET A 58 6.31 0.67 -3.59
C MET A 58 5.89 2.07 -4.02
N TYR A 59 6.01 2.39 -5.31
CA TYR A 59 5.72 3.71 -5.90
C TYR A 59 4.41 3.70 -6.67
#